data_AF-A0A8X7B8L3-F1
#
_entry.id   AF-A0A8X7B8L3-F1
#
_cell.length_a   1.000
_cell.length_b   1.000
_cell.length_c   1.000
_cell.angle_alpha   90.00
_cell.angle_beta   90.00
_cell.angle_gamma   90.00
#
_symmetry.space_group_name_H-M   'P 1'
#
loop_
_entity.id
_entity.type
_entity.pdbx_description
1 polymer ?
#
loop_
_entity_poly.entity_id
_entity_poly.type
_entity_poly.pdbx_seq_one_letter_code
_entity_poly.pdbx_strand_id
1 'polypeptide(L)'
;MHSPRSLFGFDCLLFAGREQKHPSQRASDKLAGLATVFAQCQMENGMKNLIVALYISPNQKLDDIINFLHHSLFPYTRGGASLLRNSNNEIPMILSGDFNVTFASDKSLKLVEFLKDKLNLSMKNSPQTSTTRSCTTVDEVFTRSLISVE
;
A
#
# COMPACT_ATOMS: atom_id res chain seq x y z
N MET A 1 3.39 35.56 32.44
CA MET A 1 2.44 34.71 31.67
C MET A 1 3.25 33.89 30.67
N HIS A 2 3.54 32.64 31.02
CA HIS A 2 4.26 31.70 30.15
C HIS A 2 3.24 30.81 29.44
N SER A 3 3.27 30.84 28.11
CA SER A 3 2.59 29.89 27.23
C SER A 3 3.45 28.63 27.13
N PRO A 4 2.93 27.43 27.42
CA PRO A 4 3.66 26.20 27.12
C PRO A 4 3.42 25.83 25.64
N ARG A 5 4.51 25.76 24.89
CA ARG A 5 4.58 25.12 23.57
C ARG A 5 4.15 23.65 23.72
N SER A 6 3.07 23.25 23.06
CA SER A 6 2.73 21.82 22.93
C SER A 6 3.74 21.15 22.01
N LEU A 7 4.52 20.23 22.56
CA LEU A 7 5.32 19.27 21.81
C LEU A 7 4.37 18.47 20.90
N PHE A 8 4.56 18.56 19.59
CA PHE A 8 3.95 17.65 18.62
C PHE A 8 4.55 16.25 18.83
N GLY A 9 3.77 15.35 19.42
CA GLY A 9 4.10 13.93 19.50
C GLY A 9 3.55 13.20 18.28
N PHE A 10 4.42 12.79 17.35
CA PHE A 10 4.09 11.84 16.30
C PHE A 10 4.41 10.42 16.81
N ASP A 11 3.41 9.70 17.31
CA ASP A 11 3.58 8.28 17.61
C ASP A 11 3.40 7.46 16.33
N CYS A 12 4.52 7.21 15.65
CA CYS A 12 4.59 6.29 14.53
C CYS A 12 4.85 4.88 15.08
N LEU A 13 3.80 4.06 15.20
CA LEU A 13 3.96 2.66 15.58
C LEU A 13 4.54 1.87 14.39
N LEU A 14 5.88 1.71 14.37
CA LEU A 14 6.59 0.87 13.41
C LEU A 14 6.52 -0.60 13.86
N PHE A 15 5.69 -1.42 13.22
CA PHE A 15 5.75 -2.87 13.41
C PHE A 15 6.83 -3.47 12.50
N ALA A 16 8.04 -3.62 13.02
CA ALA A 16 9.08 -4.45 12.40
C ALA A 16 8.94 -5.89 12.92
N GLY A 17 8.47 -6.81 12.07
CA GLY A 17 8.47 -8.24 12.37
C GLY A 17 9.90 -8.76 12.50
N ARG A 18 10.29 -9.27 13.67
CA ARG A 18 11.58 -9.97 13.88
C ARG A 18 11.55 -11.36 13.25
N GLU A 19 12.57 -11.70 12.47
CA GLU A 19 12.80 -13.07 11.99
C GLU A 19 13.27 -13.98 13.14
N GLN A 20 12.58 -15.10 13.36
CA GLN A 20 13.11 -16.28 14.02
C GLN A 20 13.14 -17.43 13.00
N LYS A 21 14.33 -17.97 12.75
CA LYS A 21 14.57 -19.03 11.74
C LYS A 21 14.08 -20.38 12.27
N HIS A 22 13.10 -20.97 11.59
CA HIS A 22 12.68 -22.38 11.70
C HIS A 22 12.52 -22.98 10.29
N PRO A 23 12.55 -24.32 10.11
CA PRO A 23 12.74 -25.02 8.83
C PRO A 23 11.51 -25.00 7.88
N SER A 24 10.70 -23.95 7.98
CA SER A 24 9.57 -23.59 7.10
C SER A 24 10.03 -22.86 5.81
N GLN A 25 11.34 -22.74 5.56
CA GLN A 25 11.93 -21.78 4.63
C GLN A 25 11.58 -21.97 3.14
N ARG A 26 11.12 -23.14 2.70
CA ARG A 26 10.81 -23.39 1.27
C ARG A 26 9.68 -22.53 0.69
N ALA A 27 8.74 -22.04 1.51
CA ALA A 27 7.69 -21.12 1.06
C ALA A 27 8.10 -19.64 1.19
N SER A 28 9.03 -19.35 2.11
CA SER A 28 9.53 -17.99 2.40
C SER A 28 10.52 -17.49 1.36
N ASP A 29 11.26 -18.38 0.71
CA ASP A 29 12.25 -18.03 -0.32
C ASP A 29 11.61 -17.41 -1.58
N LYS A 30 10.31 -17.60 -1.80
CA LYS A 30 9.56 -17.03 -2.95
C LYS A 30 9.14 -15.57 -2.78
N LEU A 31 9.20 -15.02 -1.57
CA LEU A 31 8.80 -13.63 -1.27
C LEU A 31 10.01 -12.68 -1.12
N ALA A 32 11.22 -13.17 -1.36
CA ALA A 32 12.42 -12.36 -1.34
C ALA A 32 12.27 -11.20 -2.37
N GLY A 33 12.10 -9.98 -1.85
CA GLY A 33 11.99 -8.76 -2.65
C GLY A 33 10.59 -8.19 -2.82
N LEU A 34 9.60 -8.59 -2.02
CA LEU A 34 8.32 -7.87 -1.87
C LEU A 34 8.18 -7.38 -0.43
N ALA A 35 7.90 -6.10 -0.23
CA ALA A 35 7.78 -5.52 1.10
C ALA A 35 6.66 -4.47 1.17
N THR A 36 5.91 -4.49 2.28
CA THR A 36 4.89 -3.48 2.59
C THR A 36 5.08 -2.96 4.00
N VAL A 37 4.97 -1.65 4.17
CA VAL A 37 4.92 -0.99 5.48
C VAL A 37 3.58 -0.28 5.62
N PHE A 38 2.96 -0.43 6.77
CA PHE A 38 1.66 0.15 7.09
C PHE A 38 1.82 1.25 8.13
N ALA A 39 1.22 2.40 7.88
CA ALA A 39 1.07 3.47 8.85
C ALA A 39 -0.40 3.88 8.92
N GLN A 40 -0.96 3.87 10.12
CA GLN A 40 -2.31 4.37 10.37
C GLN A 40 -2.21 5.75 11.00
N CYS A 41 -2.84 6.74 10.35
CA CYS A 41 -2.86 8.11 10.81
C CYS A 41 -4.27 8.46 11.27
N GLN A 42 -4.43 8.93 12.51
CA GLN A 42 -5.69 9.47 13.00
C GLN A 42 -5.63 10.99 12.92
N MET A 43 -6.61 11.60 12.27
CA MET A 43 -6.76 13.05 12.16
C MET A 43 -7.51 13.60 13.38
N GLU A 44 -7.45 14.92 13.59
CA GLU A 44 -8.10 15.62 14.71
C GLU A 44 -9.61 15.39 14.76
N ASN A 45 -10.26 15.24 13.60
CA ASN A 45 -11.69 14.94 13.50
C ASN A 45 -12.04 13.44 13.74
N GLY A 46 -11.07 12.64 14.20
CA GLY A 46 -11.25 11.22 14.48
C GLY A 46 -11.19 10.30 13.27
N MET A 47 -11.09 10.85 12.04
CA MET A 47 -10.96 10.04 10.83
C MET A 47 -9.61 9.34 10.79
N LYS A 48 -9.62 8.09 10.32
CA LYS A 48 -8.41 7.27 10.15
C LYS A 48 -8.05 7.21 8.68
N ASN A 49 -6.77 7.37 8.37
CA ASN A 49 -6.21 7.15 7.05
C ASN A 49 -5.17 6.03 7.15
N LEU A 50 -5.05 5.24 6.08
CA LEU A 50 -4.03 4.21 5.97
C LEU A 50 -3.05 4.60 4.86
N ILE A 51 -1.77 4.69 5.22
CA ILE A 51 -0.67 4.85 4.28
C ILE A 51 0.04 3.50 4.18
N VAL A 52 0.16 2.99 2.96
CA VAL A 52 0.86 1.75 2.65
C VAL A 52 2.01 2.09 1.73
N ALA A 53 3.23 1.93 2.24
CA ALA A 53 4.44 2.02 1.42
C ALA A 53 4.76 0.63 0.87
N LEU A 54 4.96 0.54 -0.45
CA LEU A 54 5.24 -0.70 -1.16
C LEU A 54 6.62 -0.64 -1.82
N TYR A 55 7.35 -1.74 -1.73
CA TYR A 55 8.53 -1.98 -2.53
C TYR A 55 8.42 -3.35 -3.19
N ILE A 56 8.52 -3.39 -4.50
CA ILE A 56 8.59 -4.59 -5.32
C ILE A 56 9.94 -4.58 -6.00
N SER A 57 10.74 -5.63 -5.81
CA SER A 57 12.02 -5.77 -6.50
C SER A 57 11.81 -5.94 -8.02
N PRO A 58 12.80 -5.59 -8.85
CA PRO A 58 12.68 -5.76 -10.30
C PRO A 58 12.42 -7.22 -10.72
N ASN A 59 11.76 -7.39 -11.87
CA ASN A 59 11.51 -8.67 -12.54
C ASN A 59 10.61 -9.67 -11.78
N GLN A 60 9.81 -9.19 -10.83
CA GLN A 60 8.80 -10.00 -10.17
C GLN A 60 7.65 -10.35 -11.13
N LYS A 61 7.09 -11.55 -11.00
CA LYS A 61 5.93 -11.95 -11.79
C LYS A 61 4.69 -11.22 -11.27
N LEU A 62 3.87 -10.74 -12.20
CA LEU A 62 2.66 -9.98 -11.84
C LEU A 62 1.70 -10.78 -10.94
N ASP A 63 1.59 -12.09 -11.17
CA ASP A 63 0.75 -12.96 -10.33
C ASP A 63 1.29 -13.09 -8.91
N ASP A 64 2.61 -13.11 -8.73
CA ASP A 64 3.24 -13.17 -7.41
C ASP A 64 3.04 -11.83 -6.66
N ILE A 65 3.14 -10.70 -7.38
CA ILE A 65 2.81 -9.36 -6.87
C ILE A 65 1.34 -9.30 -6.42
N ILE A 66 0.41 -9.70 -7.28
CA ILE A 66 -1.03 -9.69 -6.97
C ILE A 66 -1.33 -10.57 -5.77
N ASN A 67 -0.76 -11.78 -5.72
CA ASN A 67 -0.92 -12.68 -4.60
C ASN A 67 -0.40 -12.06 -3.31
N PHE A 68 0.79 -11.47 -3.33
CA PHE A 68 1.35 -10.77 -2.18
C PHE A 68 0.44 -9.64 -1.69
N LEU A 69 0.02 -8.74 -2.59
CA LEU A 69 -0.88 -7.64 -2.26
C LEU A 69 -2.23 -8.13 -1.74
N HIS A 70 -2.78 -9.19 -2.33
CA HIS A 70 -4.02 -9.79 -1.86
C HIS A 70 -3.91 -10.29 -0.43
N HIS A 71 -2.83 -10.99 -0.07
CA HIS A 71 -2.64 -11.46 1.30
C HIS A 71 -2.39 -10.30 2.28
N SER A 72 -1.49 -9.38 1.94
CA SER A 72 -1.11 -8.25 2.80
C SER A 72 -2.24 -7.26 3.02
N LEU A 73 -3.09 -7.06 2.01
CA LEU A 73 -4.20 -6.09 2.04
C LEU A 73 -5.57 -6.74 2.22
N PHE A 74 -5.64 -8.06 2.43
CA PHE A 74 -6.89 -8.79 2.60
C PHE A 74 -7.85 -8.13 3.61
N PRO A 75 -7.41 -7.69 4.81
CA PRO A 75 -8.29 -7.05 5.79
C PRO A 75 -8.98 -5.77 5.30
N TYR A 76 -8.44 -5.13 4.26
CA TYR A 76 -8.94 -3.88 3.69
C TYR A 76 -9.76 -4.09 2.41
N THR A 77 -9.94 -5.34 1.98
CA THR A 77 -10.90 -5.69 0.93
C THR A 77 -12.31 -5.79 1.52
N ARG A 78 -13.35 -5.70 0.68
CA ARG A 78 -14.74 -5.91 1.11
C ARG A 78 -14.94 -7.29 1.78
N GLY A 79 -14.32 -8.33 1.22
CA GLY A 79 -14.40 -9.69 1.75
C GLY A 79 -13.72 -9.83 3.10
N GLY A 80 -12.49 -9.31 3.25
CA GLY A 80 -11.77 -9.38 4.51
C GLY A 80 -12.40 -8.54 5.62
N ALA A 81 -12.87 -7.33 5.30
CA ALA A 81 -13.58 -6.49 6.27
C ALA A 81 -14.88 -7.15 6.77
N SER A 82 -15.66 -7.74 5.86
CA SER A 82 -16.87 -8.51 6.20
C SER A 82 -16.55 -9.72 7.09
N LEU A 83 -15.48 -10.45 6.79
CA LEU A 83 -15.06 -11.61 7.58
C LEU A 83 -14.61 -11.21 9.00
N LEU A 84 -13.86 -10.11 9.10
CA LEU A 84 -13.34 -9.57 10.36
C LEU A 84 -14.36 -8.70 11.12
N ARG A 85 -15.57 -8.54 10.58
CA ARG A 85 -16.67 -7.75 11.17
C ARG A 85 -16.27 -6.30 11.48
N ASN A 86 -15.57 -5.65 10.54
CA ASN A 86 -15.17 -4.26 10.63
C ASN A 86 -15.47 -3.50 9.33
N SER A 87 -15.21 -2.19 9.31
CA SER A 87 -15.38 -1.31 8.14
C SER A 87 -14.02 -0.92 7.51
N ASN A 88 -13.00 -1.76 7.63
CA ASN A 88 -11.65 -1.44 7.13
C ASN A 88 -11.60 -1.23 5.61
N ASN A 89 -12.57 -1.74 4.86
CA ASN A 89 -12.72 -1.50 3.43
C ASN A 89 -13.14 -0.06 3.08
N GLU A 90 -13.61 0.71 4.05
CA GLU A 90 -14.05 2.11 3.87
C GLU A 90 -12.98 3.11 4.27
N ILE A 91 -11.94 2.67 5.00
CA ILE A 91 -10.81 3.51 5.42
C ILE A 91 -10.14 4.13 4.17
N PRO A 92 -10.01 5.47 4.10
CA PRO A 92 -9.21 6.13 3.09
C PRO A 92 -7.79 5.57 3.08
N MET A 93 -7.31 5.22 1.90
CA MET A 93 -6.02 4.54 1.74
C MET A 93 -5.19 5.23 0.67
N ILE A 94 -3.90 5.37 0.96
CA ILE A 94 -2.85 5.73 0.01
C ILE A 94 -1.92 4.52 -0.07
N LEU A 95 -1.83 3.90 -1.25
CA LEU A 95 -0.83 2.89 -1.56
C LEU A 95 0.18 3.51 -2.50
N SER A 96 1.43 3.59 -2.09
CA SER A 96 2.48 4.22 -2.87
C SER A 96 3.81 3.53 -2.74
N GLY A 97 4.65 3.65 -3.76
CA GLY A 97 6.04 3.23 -3.70
C GLY A 97 6.53 2.71 -5.04
N ASP A 98 7.63 1.97 -5.00
CA ASP A 98 8.29 1.45 -6.20
C ASP A 98 7.72 0.08 -6.55
N PHE A 99 6.94 0.03 -7.63
CA PHE A 99 6.31 -1.20 -8.10
C PHE A 99 7.22 -2.03 -9.02
N ASN A 100 8.27 -1.44 -9.60
CA ASN A 100 9.06 -2.07 -10.67
C ASN A 100 8.21 -2.71 -11.80
N VAL A 101 7.05 -2.12 -12.10
CA VAL A 101 6.11 -2.53 -13.16
C VAL A 101 5.88 -1.36 -14.11
N THR A 102 5.89 -1.63 -15.42
CA THR A 102 5.58 -0.61 -16.44
C THR A 102 4.06 -0.50 -16.64
N PHE A 103 3.46 0.51 -16.03
CA PHE A 103 2.00 0.75 -16.07
C PHE A 103 1.46 1.26 -17.41
N ALA A 104 2.35 1.72 -18.32
CA ALA A 104 1.97 2.08 -19.68
C ALA A 104 1.68 0.86 -20.60
N SER A 105 1.91 -0.36 -20.12
CA SER A 105 1.71 -1.59 -20.90
C SER A 105 0.44 -2.34 -20.50
N ASP A 106 -0.23 -2.98 -21.46
CA ASP A 106 -1.40 -3.84 -21.24
C ASP A 106 -1.12 -4.97 -20.24
N LYS A 107 0.14 -5.38 -20.10
CA LYS A 107 0.56 -6.40 -19.14
C LYS A 107 0.25 -5.99 -17.69
N SER A 108 0.28 -4.69 -17.38
CA SER A 108 -0.01 -4.18 -16.03
C SER A 108 -1.51 -4.09 -15.73
N LEU A 109 -2.38 -4.19 -16.73
CA LEU A 109 -3.82 -4.00 -16.61
C LEU A 109 -4.41 -4.91 -15.52
N LYS A 110 -3.98 -6.17 -15.46
CA LYS A 110 -4.44 -7.14 -14.45
C LYS A 110 -4.18 -6.67 -13.02
N LEU A 111 -3.04 -6.02 -12.76
CA LEU A 111 -2.73 -5.46 -11.44
C LEU A 111 -3.59 -4.22 -11.16
N VAL A 112 -3.79 -3.36 -12.16
CA VAL A 112 -4.66 -2.17 -12.04
C VAL A 112 -6.10 -2.57 -11.74
N GLU A 113 -6.64 -3.55 -12.47
CA GLU A 113 -7.97 -4.12 -12.25
C GLU A 113 -8.08 -4.76 -10.87
N PHE A 114 -7.06 -5.52 -10.43
CA PHE A 114 -7.03 -6.07 -9.09
C PHE A 114 -7.12 -4.98 -8.00
N LEU A 115 -6.30 -3.93 -8.10
CA LEU A 115 -6.28 -2.81 -7.15
C LEU A 115 -7.62 -2.07 -7.15
N LYS A 116 -8.23 -1.88 -8.32
CA LYS A 116 -9.54 -1.25 -8.46
C LYS A 116 -10.65 -2.12 -7.90
N ASP A 117 -10.79 -3.35 -8.35
CA ASP A 117 -11.97 -4.17 -8.06
C ASP A 117 -11.95 -4.76 -6.66
N LYS A 118 -10.76 -5.09 -6.12
CA LYS A 118 -10.63 -5.71 -4.79
C LYS A 118 -10.43 -4.70 -3.68
N LEU A 119 -9.73 -3.60 -3.96
CA LEU A 119 -9.35 -2.62 -2.94
C LEU A 119 -10.01 -1.24 -3.14
N ASN A 120 -10.76 -1.04 -4.24
CA ASN A 120 -11.35 0.23 -4.64
C ASN A 120 -10.31 1.35 -4.83
N LEU A 121 -9.08 0.98 -5.20
CA LEU A 121 -7.98 1.91 -5.40
C LEU A 121 -7.95 2.40 -6.85
N SER A 122 -7.81 3.71 -7.02
CA SER A 122 -7.62 4.35 -8.32
C SER A 122 -6.23 4.97 -8.40
N MET A 123 -5.55 4.77 -9.53
CA MET A 123 -4.27 5.41 -9.82
C MET A 123 -4.46 6.93 -9.90
N LYS A 124 -3.57 7.69 -9.25
CA LYS A 124 -3.62 9.16 -9.24
C LYS A 124 -2.61 9.81 -10.18
N ASN A 125 -1.49 9.15 -10.45
CA ASN A 125 -0.51 9.65 -11.40
C ASN A 125 -0.97 9.41 -12.85
N SER A 126 -0.50 10.26 -13.76
CA SER A 126 -0.64 9.99 -15.19
C SER A 126 0.40 8.92 -15.58
N PRO A 127 0.00 7.78 -16.15
CA PRO A 127 0.94 6.74 -16.60
C PRO A 127 1.99 7.26 -17.60
N GLN A 128 1.73 8.42 -18.21
CA GLN A 128 2.54 9.05 -19.26
C GLN A 128 3.58 10.04 -18.71
N THR A 129 3.60 10.30 -17.41
CA THR A 129 4.54 11.25 -16.79
C THR A 129 5.63 10.48 -16.05
N SER A 130 6.82 10.37 -16.65
CA SER A 130 7.93 9.62 -16.07
C SER A 130 8.31 10.10 -14.67
N THR A 131 8.43 9.17 -13.72
CA THR A 131 8.95 9.43 -12.37
C THR A 131 10.45 9.14 -12.25
N THR A 132 11.06 8.55 -13.27
CA THR A 132 12.48 8.17 -13.29
C THR A 132 13.28 8.92 -14.36
N ARG A 133 14.59 9.02 -14.16
CA ARG A 133 15.54 9.60 -15.14
C ARG A 133 15.59 8.83 -16.47
N SER A 134 15.07 7.60 -16.51
CA SER A 134 15.03 6.69 -17.67
C SER A 134 13.68 6.67 -18.41
N CYS A 135 12.78 7.62 -18.15
CA CYS A 135 11.46 7.70 -18.81
C CYS A 135 10.49 6.54 -18.47
N THR A 136 10.67 5.85 -17.34
CA THR A 136 9.77 4.79 -16.86
C THR A 136 8.93 5.28 -15.68
N THR A 137 7.62 5.09 -15.73
CA THR A 137 6.68 5.34 -14.62
C THR A 137 6.61 4.09 -13.76
N VAL A 138 7.35 4.10 -12.65
CA VAL A 138 7.55 2.94 -11.78
C VAL A 138 7.12 3.24 -10.34
N ASP A 139 7.16 4.50 -9.96
CA ASP A 139 6.58 5.01 -8.73
C ASP A 139 5.13 5.36 -8.98
N GLU A 140 4.22 4.62 -8.36
CA GLU A 140 2.79 4.88 -8.51
C GLU A 140 2.15 5.20 -7.18
N VAL A 141 1.12 6.06 -7.26
CA VAL A 141 0.26 6.40 -6.13
C VAL A 141 -1.16 5.98 -6.48
N PHE A 142 -1.68 5.06 -5.68
CA PHE A 142 -3.04 4.57 -5.74
C PHE A 142 -3.80 5.04 -4.50
N THR A 143 -5.04 5.48 -4.68
CA THR A 143 -5.81 6.05 -3.58
C THR A 143 -7.27 5.63 -3.62
N ARG A 144 -7.93 5.63 -2.46
CA ARG A 144 -9.40 5.51 -2.35
C ARG A 144 -9.93 6.43 -1.26
N SER A 145 -11.15 6.91 -1.45
CA SER A 145 -11.90 7.70 -0.46
C SER A 145 -11.12 8.86 0.15
N LEU A 146 -10.17 9.45 -0.60
CA LEU A 146 -9.53 10.69 -0.16
C LEU A 146 -10.59 11.78 -0.18
N ILE A 147 -10.91 12.31 1.00
CA ILE A 147 -11.70 13.51 1.12
C ILE A 147 -10.83 14.64 0.56
N SER A 148 -11.27 15.30 -0.52
CA SER A 148 -10.69 16.59 -0.89
C SER A 148 -10.89 17.51 0.30
N VAL A 149 -9.79 17.97 0.87
CA VAL A 149 -9.82 19.15 1.74
C VAL A 149 -9.99 20.32 0.78
N GLU A 150 -11.19 20.91 0.74
CA GLU A 150 -11.40 22.25 0.17
C GLU A 150 -10.68 23.31 1.00
#